data_AF-A0A259RBK5-F1
#
_entry.id   AF-A0A259RBK5-F1
#
_cell.length_a   1.000
_cell.length_b   1.000
_cell.length_c   1.000
_cell.angle_alpha   90.00
_cell.angle_beta   90.00
_cell.angle_gamma   90.00
#
_symmetry.space_group_name_H-M   'P 1'
#
loop_
_entity.id
_entity.type
_entity.pdbx_description
1 polymer ?
#
loop_
_entity_poly.entity_id
_entity_poly.type
_entity_poly.pdbx_seq_one_letter_code
_entity_poly.pdbx_strand_id
1 'polypeptide(L)'
;LSRYVQGLARRASRARATASAESAGASPPIQRAPAWAGRFQSALVQPGDWELTAMVWIDRAADRADLAGAAAWPWSSQAAHCGEVPSGGARPPLLSAPDAYWQLGNTPFAREAAYCERLAHGVEPPQCQALEAALRSGLAVGDAAFLTELESESGRRLAPARRGRPRMKVARD
;
A
#
# COMPACT_ATOMS: atom_id res chain seq x y z
N LEU A 1 -7.15 -12.32 -2.14
CA LEU A 1 -5.86 -11.63 -2.31
C LEU A 1 -4.72 -12.51 -2.88
N SER A 2 -4.30 -13.59 -2.20
CA SER A 2 -3.10 -14.37 -2.58
C SER A 2 -3.05 -14.86 -4.04
N ARG A 3 -4.13 -15.48 -4.57
CA ARG A 3 -4.16 -15.96 -5.97
C ARG A 3 -3.99 -14.83 -6.98
N TYR A 4 -4.61 -13.67 -6.72
CA TYR A 4 -4.52 -12.50 -7.58
C TYR A 4 -3.07 -11.99 -7.65
N VAL A 5 -2.44 -11.77 -6.49
CA VAL A 5 -1.05 -11.29 -6.41
C VAL A 5 -0.07 -12.26 -7.05
N GLN A 6 -0.22 -13.56 -6.80
CA GLN A 6 0.60 -14.60 -7.44
C GLN A 6 0.37 -14.66 -8.96
N GLY A 7 -0.84 -14.40 -9.44
CA GLY A 7 -1.16 -14.31 -10.85
C GLY A 7 -0.46 -13.13 -11.51
N LEU A 8 -0.54 -11.95 -10.89
CA LEU A 8 0.12 -10.73 -11.35
C LEU A 8 1.64 -10.89 -11.39
N ALA A 9 2.25 -11.38 -10.30
CA ALA A 9 3.69 -11.62 -10.21
C ALA A 9 4.20 -12.55 -11.33
N ARG A 10 3.47 -13.64 -11.61
CA ARG A 10 3.81 -14.57 -12.70
C ARG A 10 3.71 -13.93 -14.08
N ARG A 11 2.68 -13.12 -14.34
CA ARG A 11 2.53 -12.42 -15.63
C ARG A 11 3.65 -11.41 -15.83
N ALA A 12 3.96 -10.61 -14.82
CA ALA A 12 5.03 -9.61 -14.90
C ALA A 12 6.43 -10.26 -15.02
N SER A 13 6.71 -11.36 -14.32
CA SER A 13 7.96 -12.13 -14.53
C SER A 13 8.11 -12.62 -15.97
N ARG A 14 7.02 -13.08 -16.61
CA ARG A 14 7.04 -13.52 -18.01
C ARG A 14 7.27 -12.35 -18.97
N ALA A 15 6.56 -11.24 -18.79
CA ALA A 15 6.70 -10.05 -19.63
C ALA A 15 8.13 -9.47 -19.57
N ARG A 16 8.78 -9.49 -18.39
CA ARG A 16 10.18 -9.09 -18.27
C ARG A 16 11.13 -10.05 -19.00
N ALA A 17 10.85 -11.35 -18.96
CA ALA A 17 11.67 -12.34 -19.65
C ALA A 17 11.58 -12.21 -21.18
N THR A 18 10.40 -11.88 -21.72
CA THR A 18 10.22 -11.63 -23.17
C THR A 18 10.95 -10.37 -23.60
N ALA A 19 10.78 -9.25 -22.87
CA ALA A 19 11.46 -7.99 -23.19
C ALA A 19 12.99 -8.11 -23.15
N SER A 20 13.53 -8.87 -22.17
CA SER A 20 14.97 -9.11 -22.09
C SER A 20 15.50 -10.00 -23.21
N ALA A 21 14.69 -10.92 -23.75
CA ALA A 21 15.07 -11.78 -24.87
C ALA A 21 15.07 -11.02 -26.20
N GLU A 22 14.13 -10.08 -26.38
CA GLU A 22 14.07 -9.20 -27.55
C GLU A 22 15.27 -8.23 -27.61
N SER A 23 15.76 -7.77 -26.46
CA SER A 23 16.94 -6.89 -26.39
C SER A 23 18.28 -7.61 -26.52
N ALA A 24 18.34 -8.93 -26.30
CA ALA A 24 19.59 -9.69 -26.21
C ALA A 24 19.84 -10.51 -27.48
N GLY A 25 20.44 -9.89 -28.49
CA GLY A 25 21.13 -10.62 -29.55
C GLY A 25 22.31 -11.40 -28.96
N ALA A 26 22.22 -12.73 -28.96
CA ALA A 26 23.28 -13.71 -28.64
C ALA A 26 24.26 -13.33 -27.51
N SER A 27 23.91 -13.64 -26.25
CA SER A 27 24.86 -13.67 -25.11
C SER A 27 24.43 -14.66 -24.02
N PRO A 28 25.37 -15.20 -23.21
CA PRO A 28 25.18 -16.43 -22.44
C PRO A 28 24.15 -16.27 -21.30
N PRO A 29 23.65 -17.37 -20.71
CA PRO A 29 22.56 -17.31 -19.75
C PRO A 29 23.01 -16.58 -18.47
N ILE A 30 22.63 -15.31 -18.35
CA ILE A 30 22.72 -14.55 -17.11
C ILE A 30 21.95 -15.30 -16.03
N GLN A 31 22.59 -15.55 -14.90
CA GLN A 31 21.99 -16.16 -13.72
C GLN A 31 20.73 -15.36 -13.35
N ARG A 32 19.55 -15.94 -13.55
CA ARG A 32 18.27 -15.24 -13.41
C ARG A 32 17.99 -14.96 -11.95
N ALA A 33 18.34 -13.76 -11.49
CA ALA A 33 17.87 -13.28 -10.20
C ALA A 33 16.34 -13.23 -10.20
N PRO A 34 15.67 -13.67 -9.11
CA PRO A 34 14.22 -13.60 -9.01
C PRO A 34 13.76 -12.14 -9.14
N ALA A 35 12.75 -11.91 -9.99
CA ALA A 35 12.20 -10.57 -10.22
C ALA A 35 11.47 -9.97 -8.99
N TRP A 36 11.25 -10.78 -7.95
CA TRP A 36 10.49 -10.42 -6.75
C TRP A 36 11.28 -10.75 -5.49
N ALA A 37 11.25 -9.84 -4.52
CA ALA A 37 11.91 -9.98 -3.21
C ALA A 37 11.10 -10.84 -2.22
N GLY A 38 10.73 -12.06 -2.61
CA GLY A 38 10.06 -13.03 -1.72
C GLY A 38 8.53 -12.96 -1.73
N ARG A 39 7.91 -13.11 -0.55
CA ARG A 39 6.45 -13.16 -0.38
C ARG A 39 5.88 -11.73 -0.34
N PHE A 40 4.67 -11.56 -0.89
CA PHE A 40 3.97 -10.28 -0.76
C PHE A 40 3.58 -10.01 0.70
N GLN A 41 3.54 -8.73 1.04
CA GLN A 41 3.06 -8.23 2.33
C GLN A 41 1.70 -7.56 2.13
N SER A 42 0.83 -7.65 3.15
CA SER A 42 -0.50 -7.02 3.12
C SER A 42 -0.95 -6.74 4.54
N ALA A 43 -1.61 -5.60 4.74
CA ALA A 43 -2.19 -5.18 6.01
C ALA A 43 -3.67 -4.80 5.79
N LEU A 44 -4.48 -4.94 6.82
CA LEU A 44 -5.81 -4.35 6.85
C LEU A 44 -5.68 -2.88 7.30
N VAL A 45 -6.43 -1.98 6.67
CA VAL A 45 -6.42 -0.56 6.98
C VAL A 45 -7.81 -0.17 7.42
N GLN A 46 -7.92 0.57 8.53
CA GLN A 46 -9.19 1.13 8.97
C GLN A 46 -9.79 2.04 7.88
N PRO A 47 -11.06 1.85 7.50
CA PRO A 47 -11.75 2.74 6.56
C PRO A 47 -11.77 4.19 7.08
N GLY A 48 -11.71 5.16 6.17
CA GLY A 48 -11.71 6.58 6.54
C GLY A 48 -10.32 7.21 6.48
N ASP A 49 -9.91 7.87 7.56
CA ASP A 49 -8.69 8.68 7.54
C ASP A 49 -7.40 7.85 7.38
N TRP A 50 -7.34 6.66 7.99
CA TRP A 50 -6.24 5.73 7.80
C TRP A 50 -6.13 5.22 6.35
N GLU A 51 -7.26 5.06 5.67
CA GLU A 51 -7.29 4.69 4.25
C GLU A 51 -6.76 5.82 3.37
N LEU A 52 -7.18 7.06 3.62
CA LEU A 52 -6.63 8.25 2.95
C LEU A 52 -5.13 8.42 3.24
N THR A 53 -4.71 8.18 4.48
CA THR A 53 -3.30 8.18 4.89
C THR A 53 -2.51 7.13 4.12
N ALA A 54 -3.05 5.91 3.97
CA ALA A 54 -2.43 4.85 3.18
C ALA A 54 -2.34 5.21 1.69
N MET A 55 -3.36 5.88 1.13
CA MET A 55 -3.32 6.38 -0.24
C MET A 55 -2.20 7.40 -0.45
N VAL A 56 -2.11 8.43 0.41
CA VAL A 56 -1.02 9.42 0.36
C VAL A 56 0.33 8.74 0.55
N TRP A 57 0.43 7.79 1.47
CA TRP A 57 1.64 6.99 1.65
C TRP A 57 2.02 6.27 0.35
N ILE A 58 1.09 5.60 -0.33
CA ILE A 58 1.37 4.92 -1.61
C ILE A 58 1.78 5.91 -2.71
N ASP A 59 1.05 7.01 -2.88
CA ASP A 59 1.33 7.99 -3.94
C ASP A 59 2.68 8.68 -3.74
N ARG A 60 3.12 8.88 -2.49
CA ARG A 60 4.46 9.41 -2.16
C ARG A 60 5.57 8.36 -2.04
N ALA A 61 5.36 7.14 -2.55
CA ALA A 61 6.36 6.08 -2.45
C ALA A 61 7.65 6.41 -3.23
N ALA A 62 7.55 7.14 -4.34
CA ALA A 62 8.72 7.56 -5.12
C ALA A 62 9.64 8.51 -4.35
N ASP A 63 9.07 9.43 -3.56
CA ASP A 63 9.80 10.35 -2.69
C ASP A 63 10.63 9.56 -1.67
N ARG A 64 10.01 8.56 -1.02
CA ARG A 64 10.69 7.71 -0.01
C ARG A 64 11.75 6.78 -0.62
N ALA A 65 11.74 6.59 -1.93
CA ALA A 65 12.69 5.76 -2.65
C ALA A 65 13.77 6.60 -3.36
N ASP A 66 13.79 7.92 -3.17
CA ASP A 66 14.67 8.86 -3.87
C ASP A 66 14.56 8.74 -5.41
N LEU A 67 13.38 8.35 -5.91
CA LEU A 67 13.09 8.20 -7.34
C LEU A 67 12.38 9.42 -7.93
N ALA A 68 11.71 10.19 -7.08
CA ALA A 68 10.99 11.38 -7.51
C ALA A 68 11.98 12.51 -7.86
N GLY A 69 11.86 13.05 -9.07
CA GLY A 69 12.52 14.29 -9.48
C GLY A 69 11.64 15.51 -9.20
N ALA A 70 11.85 16.60 -9.93
CA ALA A 70 11.02 17.81 -9.80
C ALA A 70 9.58 17.66 -10.33
N ALA A 71 9.29 16.58 -11.07
CA ALA A 71 7.98 16.32 -11.66
C ALA A 71 7.21 15.23 -10.91
N ALA A 72 5.88 15.28 -10.97
CA ALA A 72 5.01 14.24 -10.42
C ALA A 72 5.37 12.85 -10.97
N TRP A 73 5.40 11.84 -10.09
CA TRP A 73 5.79 10.49 -10.46
C TRP A 73 4.68 9.81 -11.29
N PRO A 74 4.92 9.47 -12.57
CA PRO A 74 3.86 9.00 -13.47
C PRO A 74 3.36 7.58 -13.16
N TRP A 75 4.08 6.82 -12.34
CA TRP A 75 3.71 5.46 -11.93
C TRP A 75 3.01 5.43 -10.58
N SER A 76 2.19 6.44 -10.30
CA SER A 76 1.36 6.57 -9.10
C SER A 76 -0.10 6.85 -9.48
N SER A 77 -1.00 6.76 -8.50
CA SER A 77 -2.40 7.16 -8.68
C SER A 77 -2.64 8.65 -8.41
N GLN A 78 -1.60 9.40 -8.03
CA GLN A 78 -1.66 10.82 -7.68
C GLN A 78 -2.40 11.64 -8.74
N ALA A 79 -1.98 11.56 -10.01
CA ALA A 79 -2.59 12.34 -11.09
C ALA A 79 -4.10 12.06 -11.24
N ALA A 80 -4.53 10.82 -10.98
CA ALA A 80 -5.94 10.43 -11.04
C ALA A 80 -6.76 10.90 -9.82
N HIS A 81 -6.12 11.13 -8.67
CA HIS A 81 -6.77 11.68 -7.49
C HIS A 81 -6.72 13.22 -7.43
N CYS A 82 -5.79 13.84 -8.15
CA CYS A 82 -5.59 15.29 -8.21
C CYS A 82 -6.28 15.97 -9.41
N GLY A 83 -7.00 15.20 -10.24
CA GLY A 83 -7.66 15.74 -11.44
C GLY A 83 -6.69 16.10 -12.59
N GLU A 84 -5.44 15.62 -12.54
CA GLU A 84 -4.40 15.91 -13.55
C GLU A 84 -4.45 14.96 -14.75
N VAL A 85 -5.47 14.12 -14.85
CA VAL A 85 -5.69 13.27 -16.03
C VAL A 85 -6.05 14.17 -17.22
N PRO A 86 -5.44 13.99 -18.41
CA PRO A 86 -5.73 14.80 -19.58
C PRO A 86 -7.25 14.93 -19.81
N SER A 87 -7.71 16.14 -20.12
CA SER A 87 -9.14 16.42 -20.36
C SER A 87 -9.72 15.44 -21.40
N GLY A 88 -10.73 14.67 -20.99
CA GLY A 88 -11.35 13.60 -21.79
C GLY A 88 -10.86 12.18 -21.49
N GLY A 89 -9.83 12.01 -20.66
CA GLY A 89 -9.39 10.72 -20.17
C GLY A 89 -10.26 10.21 -19.04
N ALA A 90 -10.84 9.01 -19.21
CA ALA A 90 -11.46 8.30 -18.09
C ALA A 90 -10.38 7.93 -17.07
N ARG A 91 -10.74 7.96 -15.78
CA ARG A 91 -9.91 7.39 -14.70
C ARG A 91 -9.49 5.97 -15.12
N PRO A 92 -8.21 5.59 -14.97
CA PRO A 92 -7.76 4.25 -15.34
C PRO A 92 -8.69 3.19 -14.76
N PRO A 93 -9.16 2.20 -15.56
CA PRO A 93 -10.19 1.24 -15.13
C PRO A 93 -9.74 0.34 -13.96
N LEU A 94 -8.44 0.36 -13.64
CA LEU A 94 -7.85 -0.38 -12.53
C LEU A 94 -7.82 0.39 -11.21
N LEU A 95 -8.21 1.67 -11.19
CA LEU A 95 -8.19 2.52 -9.99
C LEU A 95 -9.60 2.66 -9.40
N SER A 96 -9.86 1.92 -8.34
CA SER A 96 -11.04 2.12 -7.49
C SER A 96 -10.70 3.06 -6.33
N ALA A 97 -11.42 4.17 -6.20
CA ALA A 97 -11.27 5.05 -5.04
C ALA A 97 -12.21 4.61 -3.91
N PRO A 98 -11.76 4.66 -2.65
CA PRO A 98 -12.59 4.27 -1.51
C PRO A 98 -13.62 5.34 -1.15
N ASP A 99 -14.60 4.97 -0.32
CA ASP A 99 -15.64 5.90 0.15
C ASP A 99 -15.03 7.12 0.85
N ALA A 100 -13.95 6.95 1.61
CA ALA A 100 -13.26 8.05 2.27
C ALA A 100 -12.79 9.14 1.28
N TYR A 101 -12.33 8.76 0.09
CA TYR A 101 -11.99 9.70 -0.97
C TYR A 101 -13.24 10.39 -1.53
N TRP A 102 -14.34 9.64 -1.70
CA TRP A 102 -15.62 10.21 -2.13
C TRP A 102 -16.31 11.11 -1.09
N GLN A 103 -15.85 11.11 0.16
CA GLN A 103 -16.32 12.04 1.20
C GLN A 103 -15.46 13.30 1.36
N LEU A 104 -14.31 13.41 0.68
CA LEU A 104 -13.43 14.60 0.78
C LEU A 104 -14.06 15.90 0.26
N GLY A 105 -15.09 15.80 -0.59
CA GLY A 105 -15.78 16.97 -1.14
C GLY A 105 -17.06 16.59 -1.86
N ASN A 106 -17.98 17.55 -1.94
CA ASN A 106 -19.26 17.36 -2.63
C ASN A 106 -19.16 17.54 -4.15
N THR A 107 -18.06 18.13 -4.63
CA THR A 107 -17.78 18.31 -6.06
C THR A 107 -16.46 17.62 -6.43
N PRO A 108 -16.27 17.21 -7.70
CA PRO A 108 -14.99 16.68 -8.16
C PRO A 108 -13.80 17.59 -7.84
N PHE A 109 -13.90 18.89 -8.12
CA PHE A 109 -12.84 19.86 -7.85
C PHE A 109 -12.53 20.02 -6.35
N ALA A 110 -13.56 20.04 -5.49
CA ALA A 110 -13.35 20.14 -4.05
C ALA A 110 -12.63 18.89 -3.50
N ARG A 111 -12.98 17.72 -4.03
CA ARG A 111 -12.35 16.45 -3.68
C ARG A 111 -10.88 16.39 -4.11
N GLU A 112 -10.62 16.77 -5.35
CA GLU A 112 -9.28 16.84 -5.93
C GLU A 112 -8.41 17.81 -5.13
N ALA A 113 -8.92 19.01 -4.85
CA ALA A 113 -8.23 20.01 -4.02
C ALA A 113 -7.92 19.48 -2.60
N ALA A 114 -8.89 18.87 -1.92
CA ALA A 114 -8.69 18.29 -0.60
C ALA A 114 -7.67 17.14 -0.60
N TYR A 115 -7.59 16.36 -1.69
CA TYR A 115 -6.56 15.34 -1.83
C TYR A 115 -5.17 15.94 -2.11
N CYS A 116 -5.09 16.98 -2.95
CA CYS A 116 -3.87 17.75 -3.18
C CYS A 116 -3.31 18.35 -1.87
N GLU A 117 -4.17 18.90 -1.02
CA GLU A 117 -3.80 19.41 0.30
C GLU A 117 -3.22 18.30 1.18
N ARG A 118 -3.89 17.13 1.25
CA ARG A 118 -3.38 15.97 1.99
C ARG A 118 -2.03 15.49 1.46
N LEU A 119 -1.84 15.47 0.14
CA LEU A 119 -0.54 15.17 -0.45
C LEU A 119 0.51 16.19 -0.03
N ALA A 120 0.21 17.48 -0.09
CA ALA A 120 1.13 18.55 0.31
C ALA A 120 1.54 18.44 1.79
N HIS A 121 0.59 18.12 2.68
CA HIS A 121 0.86 17.85 4.09
C HIS A 121 1.69 16.57 4.31
N GLY A 122 1.48 15.55 3.48
CA GLY A 122 2.17 14.27 3.57
C GLY A 122 1.64 13.37 4.68
N VAL A 123 2.46 12.40 5.10
CA VAL A 123 2.11 11.44 6.16
C VAL A 123 3.10 11.60 7.29
N GLU A 124 2.59 11.78 8.51
CA GLU A 124 3.43 11.97 9.67
C GLU A 124 4.31 10.74 9.94
N PRO A 125 5.54 10.90 10.48
CA PRO A 125 6.43 9.78 10.73
C PRO A 125 5.82 8.63 11.56
N PRO A 126 5.02 8.87 12.61
CA PRO A 126 4.35 7.79 13.35
C PRO A 126 3.34 7.00 12.51
N GLN A 127 2.61 7.67 11.62
CA GLN A 127 1.65 7.02 10.71
C GLN A 127 2.39 6.16 9.66
N CYS A 128 3.49 6.68 9.11
CA CYS A 128 4.36 5.91 8.22
C CYS A 128 4.87 4.63 8.91
N GLN A 129 5.38 4.76 10.14
CA GLN A 129 5.89 3.61 10.91
C GLN A 129 4.78 2.59 11.22
N ALA A 130 3.57 3.05 11.53
CA ALA A 130 2.42 2.19 11.77
C ALA A 130 2.03 1.40 10.52
N LEU A 131 1.94 2.05 9.36
CA LEU A 131 1.66 1.41 8.07
C LEU A 131 2.71 0.35 7.73
N GLU A 132 4.00 0.69 7.87
CA GLU A 132 5.08 -0.25 7.63
C GLU A 132 5.08 -1.43 8.61
N ALA A 133 4.84 -1.17 9.89
CA ALA A 133 4.76 -2.23 10.90
C ALA A 133 3.60 -3.18 10.62
N ALA A 134 2.44 -2.65 10.22
CA ALA A 134 1.29 -3.43 9.82
C ALA A 134 1.61 -4.30 8.59
N LEU A 135 2.24 -3.74 7.55
CA LEU A 135 2.66 -4.50 6.36
C LEU A 135 3.65 -5.61 6.69
N ARG A 136 4.68 -5.33 7.52
CA ARG A 136 5.69 -6.32 7.93
C ARG A 136 5.10 -7.45 8.77
N SER A 137 4.14 -7.15 9.63
CA SER A 137 3.53 -8.11 10.55
C SER A 137 2.31 -8.83 9.97
N GLY A 138 1.71 -8.28 8.91
CA GLY A 138 0.44 -8.76 8.36
C GLY A 138 -0.78 -8.43 9.23
N LEU A 139 -0.64 -7.44 10.12
CA LEU A 139 -1.69 -7.01 11.06
C LEU A 139 -2.46 -5.80 10.52
N ALA A 140 -3.54 -5.44 11.21
CA ALA A 140 -4.33 -4.26 10.88
C ALA A 140 -3.66 -2.98 11.38
N VAL A 141 -3.93 -1.85 10.72
CA VAL A 141 -3.59 -0.50 11.15
C VAL A 141 -4.87 0.32 11.30
N GLY A 142 -4.93 1.08 12.38
CA GLY A 142 -6.10 1.85 12.77
C GLY A 142 -5.98 2.35 14.20
N ASP A 143 -7.03 3.01 14.66
CA ASP A 143 -7.17 3.48 16.03
C ASP A 143 -7.39 2.31 16.98
N ALA A 144 -7.08 2.52 18.27
CA ALA A 144 -7.15 1.46 19.27
C ALA A 144 -8.56 0.85 19.39
N ALA A 145 -9.62 1.65 19.23
CA ALA A 145 -11.00 1.18 19.26
C ALA A 145 -11.28 0.21 18.10
N PHE A 146 -10.93 0.60 16.87
CA PHE A 146 -11.08 -0.23 15.67
C PHE A 146 -10.31 -1.55 15.78
N LEU A 147 -9.06 -1.50 16.25
CA LEU A 147 -8.25 -2.71 16.42
C LEU A 147 -8.81 -3.66 17.48
N THR A 148 -9.37 -3.12 18.56
CA THR A 148 -10.00 -3.91 19.63
C THR A 148 -11.28 -4.58 19.13
N GLU A 149 -12.12 -3.83 18.41
CA GLU A 149 -13.34 -4.35 17.79
C GLU A 149 -13.02 -5.45 16.79
N LEU A 150 -12.08 -5.20 15.88
CA LEU A 150 -11.68 -6.16 14.84
C LEU A 150 -11.05 -7.44 15.43
N GLU A 151 -10.32 -7.35 16.55
CA GLU A 151 -9.79 -8.51 17.28
C GLU A 151 -10.93 -9.32 17.91
N SER A 152 -11.95 -8.64 18.44
CA SER A 152 -13.13 -9.28 19.03
C SER A 152 -13.98 -10.03 17.99
N GLU A 153 -14.17 -9.45 16.80
CA GLU A 153 -14.98 -10.04 15.74
C GLU A 153 -14.27 -11.18 15.01
N SER A 154 -12.98 -11.00 14.72
CA SER A 154 -12.22 -11.96 13.93
C SER A 154 -11.74 -13.17 14.74
N GLY A 155 -11.71 -13.05 16.07
CA GLY A 155 -11.09 -14.02 16.97
C GLY A 155 -9.58 -14.18 16.74
N ARG A 156 -8.97 -13.31 15.91
CA ARG A 156 -7.54 -13.31 15.59
C ARG A 156 -6.90 -12.15 16.33
N ARG A 157 -5.75 -12.43 16.93
CA ARG A 157 -4.96 -11.41 17.60
C ARG A 157 -4.44 -10.39 16.60
N LEU A 158 -4.76 -9.11 16.82
CA LEU A 158 -4.34 -8.01 15.94
C LEU A 158 -3.28 -7.11 16.56
N ALA A 159 -3.05 -7.24 17.88
CA ALA A 159 -1.91 -6.63 18.56
C ALA A 159 -0.74 -7.63 18.69
N PRO A 160 0.52 -7.18 18.53
CA PRO A 160 1.68 -8.00 18.86
C PRO A 160 1.56 -8.57 20.28
N ALA A 161 1.89 -9.86 20.47
CA ALA A 161 1.91 -10.44 21.80
C ALA A 161 2.86 -9.65 22.71
N ARG A 162 2.48 -9.42 23.97
CA ARG A 162 3.37 -8.82 24.97
C ARG A 162 4.67 -9.61 24.97
N ARG A 163 5.78 -8.95 24.63
CA ARG A 163 7.11 -9.55 24.69
C ARG A 163 7.40 -9.97 26.13
N GLY A 164 7.63 -11.27 26.34
CA GLY A 164 7.99 -11.85 27.64
C GLY A 164 7.65 -13.34 27.75
N ARG A 165 8.47 -14.10 28.48
CA ARG A 165 8.19 -15.50 28.83
C ARG A 165 6.87 -15.55 29.62
N PRO A 166 5.94 -16.48 29.32
CA PRO A 166 4.75 -16.66 30.14
C PRO A 166 5.15 -16.82 31.61
N ARG A 167 4.53 -16.04 32.51
CA ARG A 167 4.75 -16.21 33.95
C ARG A 167 4.29 -17.62 34.32
N MET A 168 5.23 -18.44 34.78
CA MET A 168 4.94 -19.79 35.23
C MET A 168 3.88 -19.71 36.33
N LYS A 169 2.73 -20.35 36.12
CA LYS A 169 1.74 -20.49 37.18
C LYS A 169 2.35 -21.42 38.24
N VAL A 170 2.74 -20.85 39.37
CA VAL A 170 3.08 -21.66 40.55
C VAL A 170 1.77 -22.27 41.03
N ALA A 171 1.67 -23.60 40.99
CA ALA A 171 0.55 -24.31 41.58
C ALA A 171 0.52 -23.99 43.09
N ARG A 172 -0.67 -23.63 43.61
CA ARG A 172 -0.90 -23.59 45.06
C ARG A 172 -1.23 -25.01 45.50
N ASP A 173 -0.47 -25.50 46.47
CA ASP A 173 -0.79 -26.68 47.28
C ASP A 173 -2.09 -26.46 48.09
#